data_AF-A0A5Q3LAW6-F1
#
_entry.id   AF-A0A5Q3LAW6-F1
#
_cell.length_a   1.000
_cell.length_b   1.000
_cell.length_c   1.000
_cell.angle_alpha   90.00
_cell.angle_beta   90.00
_cell.angle_gamma   90.00
#
_symmetry.space_group_name_H-M   'P 1'
#
loop_
_entity.id
_entity.type
_entity.pdbx_description
1 polymer ?
#
loop_
_entity_poly.entity_id
_entity_poly.type
_entity_poly.pdbx_seq_one_letter_code
_entity_poly.pdbx_strand_id
1 'polypeptide(L)'
;MQFSIIYSADVPEGIDIEDFAPPQVDELWDQTEDDSCYEYSYLEGCWENGSHRKWCAILDREQFDEFVERCGLIAEDVQTMGSLGAPGFGFGWAPAISFNGDDPDAIQNAYVTPLPETKREELGEREWERVREAVLSVYG
;
A
#
# COMPACT_ATOMS: atom_id res chain seq x y z
N MET A 1 -4.21 15.82 -6.87
CA MET A 1 -4.09 14.35 -7.07
C MET A 1 -4.20 13.66 -5.72
N GLN A 2 -5.00 12.60 -5.64
CA GLN A 2 -5.13 11.77 -4.44
C GLN A 2 -4.57 10.36 -4.73
N PHE A 3 -4.43 9.53 -3.70
CA PHE A 3 -3.88 8.19 -3.79
C PHE A 3 -4.79 7.23 -3.01
N SER A 4 -5.33 6.21 -3.67
CA SER A 4 -6.00 5.10 -3.01
C SER A 4 -4.94 4.06 -2.65
N ILE A 5 -4.91 3.66 -1.38
CA ILE A 5 -3.82 2.83 -0.84
C ILE A 5 -4.42 1.64 -0.12
N ILE A 6 -3.85 0.47 -0.38
CA ILE A 6 -3.97 -0.72 0.47
C ILE A 6 -2.55 -1.01 0.96
N TYR A 7 -2.32 -0.86 2.25
CA TYR A 7 -1.03 -1.11 2.89
C TYR A 7 -1.15 -2.29 3.85
N SER A 8 -0.17 -3.17 3.86
CA SER A 8 -0.08 -4.25 4.82
C SER A 8 1.31 -4.36 5.42
N ALA A 9 1.35 -4.70 6.70
CA ALA A 9 2.56 -5.05 7.42
C ALA A 9 2.37 -6.42 8.08
N ASP A 10 3.42 -7.22 7.99
CA ASP A 10 3.55 -8.49 8.68
C ASP A 10 4.83 -8.46 9.50
N VAL A 11 4.74 -8.87 10.77
CA VAL A 11 5.88 -8.85 11.70
C VAL A 11 6.03 -10.19 12.42
N PRO A 12 7.25 -10.63 12.76
CA PRO A 12 7.51 -11.80 13.59
C PRO A 12 6.87 -11.72 14.98
N GLU A 13 6.79 -12.87 15.67
CA GLU A 13 6.40 -12.91 17.08
C GLU A 13 7.33 -12.04 17.94
N GLY A 14 6.75 -11.17 18.77
CA GLY A 14 7.48 -10.31 19.70
C GLY A 14 7.90 -8.95 19.15
N ILE A 15 7.64 -8.68 17.86
CA ILE A 15 7.73 -7.35 17.27
C ILE A 15 6.35 -6.68 17.36
N ASP A 16 6.34 -5.40 17.74
CA ASP A 16 5.09 -4.63 17.81
C ASP A 16 4.71 -4.15 16.40
N ILE A 17 3.56 -4.61 15.90
CA ILE A 17 3.09 -4.24 14.56
C ILE A 17 2.75 -2.75 14.45
N GLU A 18 2.47 -2.09 15.58
CA GLU A 18 2.17 -0.66 15.62
C GLU A 18 3.42 0.20 15.30
N ASP A 19 4.63 -0.35 15.44
CA ASP A 19 5.86 0.34 15.00
C ASP A 19 5.89 0.57 13.48
N PHE A 20 5.13 -0.25 12.73
CA PHE A 20 4.96 -0.19 11.29
C PHE A 20 3.61 0.40 10.85
N ALA A 21 2.79 0.88 11.78
CA ALA A 21 1.54 1.53 11.44
C ALA A 21 1.79 2.80 10.60
N PRO A 22 0.90 3.10 9.62
CA PRO A 22 1.02 4.32 8.84
C PRO A 22 0.77 5.57 9.71
N PRO A 23 1.21 6.78 9.28
CA PRO A 23 0.98 7.99 10.04
C PRO A 23 -0.52 8.28 10.17
N GLN A 24 -0.92 8.83 11.33
CA GLN A 24 -2.29 9.22 11.63
C GLN A 24 -3.30 8.06 11.46
N VAL A 25 -2.88 6.84 11.86
CA VAL A 25 -3.64 5.59 11.67
C VAL A 25 -5.08 5.66 12.20
N ASP A 26 -5.32 6.31 13.33
CA ASP A 26 -6.66 6.44 13.93
C ASP A 26 -7.60 7.43 13.21
N GLU A 27 -7.05 8.29 12.35
CA GLU A 27 -7.78 9.40 11.72
C GLU A 27 -8.02 9.20 10.22
N LEU A 28 -7.01 8.68 9.51
CA LEU A 28 -7.00 8.61 8.05
C LEU A 28 -7.22 7.19 7.50
N TRP A 29 -7.01 6.16 8.31
CA TRP A 29 -6.92 4.78 7.83
C TRP A 29 -8.04 3.91 8.38
N ASP A 30 -8.62 3.13 7.48
CA ASP A 30 -9.52 2.04 7.83
C ASP A 30 -8.72 0.74 7.93
N GLN A 31 -8.61 0.20 9.13
CA GLN A 31 -8.05 -1.13 9.35
C GLN A 31 -9.06 -2.20 8.91
N THR A 32 -8.69 -3.05 7.96
CA THR A 32 -9.61 -4.02 7.36
C THR A 32 -9.51 -5.42 7.95
N GLU A 33 -8.45 -5.69 8.72
CA GLU A 33 -8.16 -7.02 9.29
C GLU A 33 -7.84 -6.92 10.78
N ASP A 34 -8.25 -7.92 11.56
CA ASP A 34 -8.03 -7.98 13.01
C ASP A 34 -6.85 -8.90 13.39
N ASP A 35 -6.58 -9.05 14.69
CA ASP A 35 -5.46 -9.84 15.24
C ASP A 35 -5.47 -11.32 14.88
N SER A 36 -6.55 -11.81 14.25
CA SER A 36 -6.68 -13.23 13.88
C SER A 36 -6.23 -13.54 12.46
N CYS A 37 -5.82 -12.54 11.69
CA CYS A 37 -5.24 -12.71 10.37
C CYS A 37 -3.74 -13.01 10.47
N TYR A 38 -3.28 -14.02 9.73
CA TYR A 38 -1.88 -14.42 9.66
C TYR A 38 -1.50 -14.69 8.21
N GLU A 39 -1.46 -13.64 7.39
CA GLU A 39 -1.32 -13.75 5.93
C GLU A 39 -0.07 -14.58 5.57
N TYR A 40 1.03 -14.46 6.32
CA TYR A 40 2.31 -15.13 6.03
C TYR A 40 2.73 -16.24 6.99
N SER A 41 1.84 -16.74 7.86
CA SER A 41 2.16 -17.90 8.72
C SER A 41 2.65 -19.14 7.94
N TYR A 42 2.26 -19.27 6.67
CA TYR A 42 2.71 -20.34 5.78
C TYR A 42 4.21 -20.27 5.39
N LEU A 43 4.88 -19.14 5.64
CA LEU A 43 6.33 -19.02 5.46
C LEU A 43 7.13 -19.76 6.54
N GLU A 44 6.46 -20.22 7.60
CA GLU A 44 7.04 -20.93 8.75
C GLU A 44 8.13 -20.11 9.49
N GLY A 45 8.72 -20.68 10.54
CA GLY A 45 9.86 -20.06 11.23
C GLY A 45 9.48 -18.84 12.06
N CYS A 46 10.16 -17.70 11.87
CA CYS A 46 9.93 -16.49 12.68
C CYS A 46 8.57 -15.83 12.42
N TRP A 47 7.90 -16.18 11.32
CA TRP A 47 6.57 -15.69 10.99
C TRP A 47 5.45 -16.50 11.65
N GLU A 48 5.78 -17.64 12.27
CA GLU A 48 4.83 -18.40 13.08
C GLU A 48 4.40 -17.58 14.29
N ASN A 49 3.10 -17.42 14.49
CA ASN A 49 2.51 -16.55 15.52
C ASN A 49 2.90 -15.06 15.41
N GLY A 50 3.37 -14.63 14.23
CA GLY A 50 3.54 -13.22 13.91
C GLY A 50 2.20 -12.46 13.87
N SER A 51 2.24 -11.16 13.61
CA SER A 51 1.03 -10.35 13.46
C SER A 51 0.91 -9.86 12.01
N HIS A 52 -0.33 -9.74 11.53
CA HIS A 52 -0.66 -9.14 10.24
C HIS A 52 -1.62 -7.96 10.45
N ARG A 53 -1.41 -6.90 9.68
CA ARG A 53 -2.34 -5.77 9.59
C ARG A 53 -2.46 -5.32 8.16
N LYS A 54 -3.67 -4.89 7.82
CA LYS A 54 -4.01 -4.26 6.55
C LYS A 54 -4.81 -2.99 6.80
N TRP A 55 -4.33 -1.90 6.23
CA TRP A 55 -4.94 -0.59 6.30
C TRP A 55 -5.26 -0.07 4.91
N CYS A 56 -6.38 0.62 4.80
CA CYS A 56 -6.84 1.24 3.57
C CYS A 56 -7.06 2.74 3.78
N ALA A 57 -6.65 3.57 2.83
CA ALA A 57 -6.90 5.00 2.90
C ALA A 57 -7.01 5.64 1.51
N ILE A 58 -7.58 6.84 1.47
CA ILE A 58 -7.43 7.79 0.36
C ILE A 58 -6.69 9.00 0.89
N LEU A 59 -5.46 9.18 0.44
CA LEU A 59 -4.58 10.26 0.89
C LEU A 59 -4.46 11.34 -0.18
N ASP A 60 -4.26 12.58 0.25
CA ASP A 60 -3.71 13.61 -0.62
C ASP A 60 -2.20 13.42 -0.82
N ARG A 61 -1.57 14.35 -1.55
CA ARG A 61 -0.15 14.27 -1.86
C ARG A 61 0.75 14.41 -0.64
N GLU A 62 0.46 15.33 0.27
CA GLU A 62 1.31 15.58 1.44
C GLU A 62 1.23 14.39 2.41
N GLN A 63 0.01 13.88 2.62
CA GLN A 63 -0.24 12.69 3.43
C GLN A 63 0.42 11.44 2.82
N PHE A 64 0.37 11.29 1.49
CA PHE A 64 1.02 10.17 0.82
C PHE A 64 2.54 10.22 0.92
N ASP A 65 3.15 11.40 0.75
CA ASP A 65 4.59 11.60 0.91
C ASP A 65 5.02 11.24 2.34
N GLU A 66 4.28 11.69 3.35
CA GLU A 66 4.53 11.34 4.76
C GLU A 66 4.40 9.83 5.01
N PHE A 67 3.39 9.18 4.44
CA PHE A 67 3.20 7.72 4.54
C PHE A 67 4.40 6.95 3.97
N VAL A 68 4.80 7.28 2.74
CA VAL A 68 5.92 6.60 2.06
C VAL A 68 7.22 6.79 2.83
N GLU A 69 7.50 8.00 3.32
CA GLU A 69 8.69 8.29 4.12
C GLU A 69 8.66 7.57 5.49
N ARG A 70 7.53 7.65 6.20
CA ARG A 70 7.37 7.06 7.55
C ARG A 70 7.55 5.54 7.53
N CYS A 71 6.98 4.88 6.54
CA CYS A 71 7.03 3.42 6.38
C CYS A 71 8.26 2.94 5.58
N GLY A 72 9.11 3.86 5.10
CA GLY A 72 10.33 3.52 4.37
C GLY A 72 10.05 2.76 3.06
N LEU A 73 8.97 3.10 2.37
CA LEU A 73 8.51 2.38 1.18
C LEU A 73 9.16 2.91 -0.10
N ILE A 74 9.40 2.03 -1.05
CA ILE A 74 9.94 2.36 -2.38
C ILE A 74 9.01 1.77 -3.44
N ALA A 75 8.71 2.54 -4.48
CA ALA A 75 7.89 2.08 -5.61
C ALA A 75 8.68 1.09 -6.47
N GLU A 76 8.04 -0.02 -6.82
CA GLU A 76 8.67 -1.07 -7.63
C GLU A 76 8.26 -0.96 -9.11
N ASP A 77 9.24 -1.11 -9.99
CA ASP A 77 9.00 -1.27 -11.43
C ASP A 77 8.60 -2.72 -11.77
N VAL A 78 7.49 -3.17 -11.19
CA VAL A 78 6.87 -4.46 -11.49
C VAL A 78 5.48 -4.26 -12.12
N GLN A 79 5.08 -5.19 -13.00
CA GLN A 79 3.72 -5.22 -13.52
C GLN A 79 2.84 -5.99 -12.54
N THR A 80 1.93 -5.29 -11.88
CA THR A 80 0.90 -5.93 -11.05
C THR A 80 -0.19 -6.53 -11.95
N MET A 81 -0.68 -7.73 -11.61
CA MET A 81 -1.68 -8.46 -12.43
C MET A 81 -3.11 -7.89 -12.33
N GLY A 82 -3.35 -6.76 -11.66
CA GLY A 82 -4.71 -6.25 -11.48
C GLY A 82 -4.82 -4.97 -10.65
N SER A 83 -6.02 -4.39 -10.69
CA SER A 83 -6.41 -3.14 -10.04
C SER A 83 -7.03 -3.43 -8.68
N LEU A 84 -6.22 -3.38 -7.62
CA LEU A 84 -6.70 -3.44 -6.23
C LEU A 84 -6.86 -2.00 -5.73
N GLY A 85 -8.07 -1.46 -5.84
CA GLY A 85 -8.43 -0.19 -5.21
C GLY A 85 -8.96 -0.43 -3.80
N ALA A 86 -8.67 0.50 -2.88
CA ALA A 86 -9.21 0.45 -1.52
C ALA A 86 -10.76 0.37 -1.51
N PRO A 87 -11.37 -0.23 -0.47
CA PRO A 87 -12.83 -0.21 -0.29
C PRO A 87 -13.42 1.20 -0.42
N GLY A 88 -14.55 1.33 -1.11
CA GLY A 88 -15.20 2.63 -1.37
C GLY A 88 -14.80 3.30 -2.69
N PHE A 89 -13.75 2.84 -3.35
CA PHE A 89 -13.31 3.37 -4.64
C PHE A 89 -13.70 2.49 -5.83
N GLY A 90 -14.01 1.23 -5.59
CA GLY A 90 -14.49 0.26 -6.58
C GLY A 90 -13.35 -0.52 -7.22
N PHE A 91 -13.55 -1.83 -7.36
CA PHE A 91 -12.69 -2.71 -8.17
C PHE A 91 -12.54 -2.16 -9.60
N GLY A 92 -11.33 -2.16 -10.16
CA GLY A 92 -11.14 -1.78 -11.57
C GLY A 92 -10.55 -0.40 -11.86
N TRP A 93 -10.08 0.35 -10.85
CA TRP A 93 -9.36 1.61 -11.06
C TRP A 93 -7.87 1.35 -11.27
N ALA A 94 -7.48 1.02 -12.50
CA ALA A 94 -6.10 0.97 -12.99
C ALA A 94 -5.09 0.07 -12.21
N PRO A 95 -4.01 -0.44 -12.83
CA PRO A 95 -3.02 -1.27 -12.15
C PRO A 95 -2.55 -0.64 -10.84
N ALA A 96 -2.54 -1.36 -9.73
CA ALA A 96 -1.92 -0.80 -8.53
C ALA A 96 -0.39 -0.74 -8.73
N ILE A 97 0.25 0.35 -8.33
CA ILE A 97 1.71 0.42 -8.27
C ILE A 97 2.14 -0.23 -6.97
N SER A 98 3.06 -1.20 -7.05
CA SER A 98 3.59 -1.90 -5.89
C SER A 98 4.61 -1.01 -5.18
N PHE A 99 4.55 -0.98 -3.86
CA PHE A 99 5.51 -0.32 -2.99
C PHE A 99 5.95 -1.33 -1.93
N ASN A 100 7.25 -1.45 -1.69
CA ASN A 100 7.79 -2.37 -0.69
C ASN A 100 8.73 -1.65 0.28
N GLY A 101 8.71 -2.09 1.53
CA GLY A 101 9.68 -1.69 2.55
C GLY A 101 10.87 -2.64 2.58
N ASP A 102 12.04 -2.13 3.00
CA ASP A 102 13.27 -2.90 3.18
C ASP A 102 13.66 -2.96 4.66
N ASP A 103 12.71 -3.40 5.50
CA ASP A 103 12.93 -3.58 6.93
C ASP A 103 13.18 -5.08 7.23
N PRO A 104 14.27 -5.45 7.93
CA PRO A 104 14.55 -6.84 8.25
C PRO A 104 13.54 -7.47 9.23
N ASP A 105 12.83 -6.65 10.00
CA ASP A 105 11.90 -7.08 11.04
C ASP A 105 10.42 -7.02 10.59
N ALA A 106 10.16 -6.63 9.33
CA ALA A 106 8.80 -6.59 8.79
C ALA A 106 8.73 -6.84 7.27
N ILE A 107 7.69 -7.55 6.84
CA ILE A 107 7.29 -7.57 5.43
C ILE A 107 6.24 -6.47 5.24
N GLN A 108 6.60 -5.44 4.48
CA GLN A 108 5.73 -4.29 4.22
C GLN A 108 5.43 -4.19 2.73
N ASN A 109 4.14 -4.18 2.38
CA ASN A 109 3.70 -4.06 0.99
C ASN A 109 2.58 -3.01 0.90
N ALA A 110 2.60 -2.19 -0.13
CA ALA A 110 1.53 -1.26 -0.45
C ALA A 110 1.14 -1.34 -1.92
N TYR A 111 -0.16 -1.31 -2.17
CA TYR A 111 -0.76 -1.19 -3.49
C TYR A 111 -1.35 0.21 -3.61
N VAL A 112 -0.76 1.02 -4.49
CA VAL A 112 -1.11 2.43 -4.65
C VAL A 112 -1.72 2.67 -6.01
N THR A 113 -2.93 3.22 -6.03
CA THR A 113 -3.58 3.72 -7.24
C THR A 113 -3.63 5.26 -7.18
N PRO A 114 -2.85 5.97 -8.01
CA PRO A 114 -2.97 7.42 -8.16
C PRO A 114 -4.29 7.81 -8.80
N LEU A 115 -4.93 8.83 -8.24
CA LEU A 115 -6.25 9.31 -8.60
C LEU A 115 -6.13 10.70 -9.24
N PRO A 116 -5.97 10.77 -10.57
CA PRO A 116 -5.96 12.04 -11.26
C PRO A 116 -7.35 12.69 -11.20
N GLU A 117 -7.39 14.03 -11.26
CA GLU A 117 -8.63 14.82 -11.20
C GLU A 117 -9.49 14.70 -12.47
N THR A 118 -9.04 13.95 -13.48
CA THR A 118 -9.73 13.66 -14.75
C THR A 118 -10.66 12.45 -14.64
N LYS A 119 -11.70 12.41 -15.47
CA LYS A 119 -12.70 11.33 -15.44
C LYS A 119 -12.13 10.03 -16.03
N ARG A 120 -12.47 8.89 -15.41
CA ARG A 120 -12.06 7.52 -15.79
C ARG A 120 -12.17 7.21 -17.28
N GLU A 121 -13.21 7.71 -17.95
CA GLU A 121 -13.51 7.44 -19.37
C GLU A 121 -12.46 8.02 -20.33
N GLU A 122 -11.56 8.87 -19.83
CA GLU A 122 -10.55 9.58 -20.61
C GLU A 122 -9.13 9.01 -20.43
N LEU A 123 -8.92 8.03 -19.54
CA LEU A 123 -7.61 7.44 -19.26
C LEU A 123 -7.47 6.07 -19.93
N GLY A 124 -6.80 6.04 -21.08
CA GLY A 124 -6.38 4.80 -21.72
C GLY A 124 -5.13 4.19 -21.09
N GLU A 125 -4.69 3.04 -21.60
CA GLU A 125 -3.47 2.35 -21.14
C GLU A 125 -2.23 3.25 -21.23
N ARG A 126 -2.16 4.11 -22.24
CA ARG A 126 -1.02 5.02 -22.44
C ARG A 126 -0.98 6.14 -21.41
N GLU A 127 -2.12 6.73 -21.08
CA GLU A 127 -2.23 7.74 -20.03
C GLU A 127 -1.89 7.13 -18.68
N TRP A 128 -2.32 5.89 -18.45
CA TRP A 128 -1.96 5.14 -17.26
C TRP A 128 -0.44 4.89 -17.15
N GLU A 129 0.21 4.42 -18.22
CA GLU A 129 1.66 4.19 -18.19
C GLU A 129 2.41 5.48 -17.88
N ARG A 130 1.94 6.63 -18.38
CA ARG A 130 2.52 7.94 -18.04
C ARG A 130 2.37 8.30 -16.57
N VAL A 131 1.21 7.99 -15.97
CA VAL A 131 1.00 8.20 -14.53
C VAL A 131 1.91 7.28 -13.73
N ARG A 132 2.03 6.02 -14.13
CA ARG A 132 2.94 5.04 -13.53
C ARG A 132 4.39 5.50 -13.60
N GLU A 133 4.87 5.87 -14.79
CA GLU A 133 6.23 6.41 -14.99
C GLU A 133 6.48 7.63 -14.11
N ALA A 134 5.50 8.53 -13.98
CA ALA A 134 5.63 9.71 -13.11
C ALA A 134 5.78 9.33 -11.63
N VAL A 135 4.99 8.38 -11.13
CA VAL A 135 5.13 7.89 -9.75
C VAL A 135 6.47 7.20 -9.55
N LEU A 136 6.86 6.28 -10.45
CA LEU A 136 8.16 5.60 -10.36
C LEU A 136 9.34 6.59 -10.40
N SER A 137 9.25 7.66 -11.17
CA SER A 137 10.32 8.68 -11.22
C SER A 137 10.51 9.47 -9.92
N VAL A 138 9.51 9.47 -9.04
CA VAL A 138 9.52 10.21 -7.77
C VAL A 138 9.79 9.30 -6.58
N TYR A 139 9.26 8.07 -6.60
CA TYR A 139 9.27 7.18 -5.44
C TYR A 139 10.00 5.85 -5.66
N GLY A 140 10.49 5.57 -6.87
CA GLY A 140 11.27 4.37 -7.22
C GLY A 140 12.77 4.58 -7.22
#